data_AF-A0A0G0DX59-F1
#
_entry.id   AF-A0A0G0DX59-F1
#
_cell.length_a   1.000
_cell.length_b   1.000
_cell.length_c   1.000
_cell.angle_alpha   90.00
_cell.angle_beta   90.00
_cell.angle_gamma   90.00
#
_symmetry.space_group_name_H-M   'P 1'
#
loop_
_entity.id
_entity.type
_entity.pdbx_description
1 polymer ?
#
loop_
_entity_poly.entity_id
_entity_poly.type
_entity_poly.pdbx_seq_one_letter_code
_entity_poly.pdbx_strand_id
1 'polypeptide(L)'
;MAENDATPIDKSSVESLKKRILDSLYDGIMDAMINGRATLKDGKESAHFILGKFKTVKTKNELLQFLYDLSTKWSVYSPYYVKMKYSLTESEDTKKIQELKNKLYNFIRPN
;
A
#
# COMPACT_ATOMS: atom_id res chain seq x y z
N MET A 1 -3.50 4.10 36.46
CA MET A 1 -4.27 5.05 35.65
C MET A 1 -3.49 5.32 34.37
N ALA A 2 -4.08 4.89 33.26
CA ALA A 2 -3.71 5.14 31.86
C ALA A 2 -2.24 4.96 31.42
N GLU A 3 -1.89 3.73 31.05
CA GLU A 3 -0.88 3.49 30.02
C GLU A 3 -1.44 4.00 28.68
N ASN A 4 -0.91 5.13 28.20
CA ASN A 4 -1.12 5.57 26.84
C ASN A 4 -0.32 4.64 25.92
N ASP A 5 -0.99 3.60 25.43
CA ASP A 5 -0.56 2.77 24.32
C ASP A 5 -0.63 3.59 23.01
N ALA A 6 0.21 4.62 22.93
CA ALA A 6 0.59 5.24 21.68
C ALA A 6 1.79 4.45 21.15
N THR A 7 1.56 3.19 20.76
CA THR A 7 2.53 2.45 19.97
C THR A 7 2.83 3.28 18.72
N PRO A 8 4.05 3.81 18.55
CA PRO A 8 4.39 4.56 17.35
C PRO A 8 4.30 3.58 16.21
N ILE A 9 3.40 3.80 15.26
CA ILE A 9 3.46 3.09 13.98
C ILE A 9 4.83 3.44 13.39
N ASP A 10 5.72 2.46 13.44
CA ASP A 10 7.13 2.57 13.10
C ASP A 10 7.32 3.32 11.78
N LYS A 11 7.78 4.57 11.84
CA LYS A 11 8.08 5.41 10.67
C LYS A 11 9.05 4.70 9.71
N SER A 12 9.92 3.83 10.24
CA SER A 12 10.86 3.01 9.46
C SER A 12 10.17 2.02 8.53
N SER A 13 9.02 1.48 8.95
CA SER A 13 8.25 0.50 8.17
C SER A 13 7.62 1.13 6.92
N VAL A 14 7.08 2.36 7.03
CA VAL A 14 6.42 3.05 5.92
C VAL A 14 7.43 3.54 4.88
N GLU A 15 8.58 4.06 5.29
CA GLU A 15 9.64 4.49 4.36
C GLU A 15 10.27 3.31 3.60
N SER A 16 10.47 2.18 4.27
CA SER A 16 10.96 0.95 3.63
C SER A 16 9.96 0.39 2.63
N LEU A 17 8.67 0.39 2.98
CA LEU A 17 7.58 -0.02 2.09
C LEU A 17 7.48 0.89 0.86
N LYS A 18 7.62 2.20 1.10
CA LYS A 18 7.64 3.21 0.05
C LYS A 18 8.76 2.95 -0.95
N LYS A 19 10.00 2.78 -0.48
CA LYS A 19 11.13 2.52 -1.38
C LYS A 19 10.88 1.31 -2.27
N ARG A 20 10.44 0.18 -1.69
CA ARG A 20 10.09 -1.03 -2.43
C ARG A 20 9.01 -0.80 -3.48
N ILE A 21 7.95 -0.06 -3.13
CA ILE A 21 6.87 0.25 -4.07
C ILE A 21 7.39 1.15 -5.19
N LEU A 22 8.22 2.15 -4.88
CA LEU A 22 8.79 3.05 -5.86
C LEU A 22 9.66 2.28 -6.86
N ASP A 23 10.56 1.43 -6.37
CA ASP A 23 11.40 0.56 -7.21
C ASP A 23 10.51 -0.34 -8.10
N SER A 24 9.49 -0.96 -7.51
CA SER A 24 8.54 -1.82 -8.24
C SER A 24 7.74 -1.08 -9.33
N LEU A 25 7.39 0.19 -9.09
CA LEU A 25 6.70 1.04 -10.08
C LEU A 25 7.63 1.45 -11.22
N TYR A 26 8.91 1.72 -10.93
CA TYR A 26 9.93 1.99 -11.94
C TYR A 26 10.19 0.77 -12.83
N ASP A 27 10.35 -0.40 -12.24
CA ASP A 27 10.52 -1.65 -12.99
C ASP A 27 9.28 -1.93 -13.87
N GLY A 28 8.09 -1.69 -13.33
CA GLY A 28 6.83 -1.88 -14.04
C GLY A 28 6.68 -0.99 -15.28
N ILE A 29 7.03 0.29 -15.17
CA ILE A 29 6.95 1.21 -16.32
C ILE A 29 8.06 0.96 -17.33
N MET A 30 9.27 0.58 -16.88
CA MET A 30 10.36 0.22 -17.78
C MET A 30 10.03 -1.04 -18.58
N ASP A 31 9.53 -2.08 -17.92
CA ASP A 31 9.06 -3.30 -18.61
C ASP A 31 7.90 -3.00 -19.58
N ALA A 32 6.95 -2.14 -19.18
CA ALA A 32 5.88 -1.74 -20.07
C ALA A 32 6.37 -0.96 -21.28
N MET A 33 7.41 -0.13 -21.13
CA MET A 33 8.04 0.57 -22.25
C MET A 33 8.79 -0.40 -23.18
N ILE A 34 9.56 -1.35 -22.62
CA ILE A 34 10.28 -2.37 -23.39
C ILE A 34 9.31 -3.22 -24.21
N ASN A 35 8.17 -3.59 -23.62
CA ASN A 35 7.14 -4.41 -24.26
C ASN A 35 6.13 -3.60 -25.10
N GLY A 36 6.34 -2.30 -25.30
CA GLY A 36 5.46 -1.43 -26.10
C GLY A 36 4.07 -1.18 -25.50
N ARG A 37 3.86 -1.52 -24.23
CA ARG A 37 2.61 -1.31 -23.46
C ARG A 37 2.50 0.10 -22.86
N ALA A 38 3.61 0.85 -22.83
CA ALA A 38 3.67 2.24 -22.42
C ALA A 38 4.60 3.02 -23.34
N THR A 39 4.30 4.30 -23.58
CA THR A 39 5.19 5.16 -24.35
C THR A 39 6.23 5.83 -23.46
N LEU A 40 7.31 6.34 -24.06
CA LEU A 40 8.28 7.18 -23.36
C LEU A 40 7.62 8.43 -22.73
N LYS A 41 6.57 8.95 -23.37
CA LYS A 41 5.78 10.07 -22.84
C LYS A 41 5.05 9.65 -21.56
N ASP A 42 4.37 8.50 -21.58
CA ASP A 42 3.69 7.96 -20.41
C ASP A 42 4.67 7.74 -19.25
N GLY A 43 5.86 7.18 -19.55
CA GLY A 43 6.90 6.98 -18.55
C GLY A 43 7.42 8.28 -17.92
N LYS A 44 7.56 9.36 -18.72
CA LYS A 44 7.97 10.67 -18.19
C LYS A 44 6.87 11.30 -17.33
N GLU A 45 5.63 11.27 -17.80
CA GLU A 45 4.51 11.88 -17.09
C GLU A 45 4.19 11.14 -15.78
N SER A 46 4.21 9.80 -15.81
CA SER A 46 3.99 8.99 -14.62
C SER A 46 5.12 9.16 -13.61
N ALA A 47 6.39 9.18 -14.04
CA ALA A 47 7.52 9.41 -13.15
C ALA A 47 7.45 10.78 -12.46
N HIS A 48 7.07 11.83 -13.19
CA HIS A 48 6.88 13.16 -12.62
C HIS A 48 5.75 13.18 -11.59
N PHE A 49 4.63 12.53 -11.91
CA PHE A 49 3.50 12.39 -11.00
C PHE A 49 3.87 11.62 -9.73
N ILE A 50 4.58 10.50 -9.87
CA ILE A 50 5.07 9.69 -8.75
C ILE A 50 5.97 10.54 -7.87
N LEU A 51 7.05 11.13 -8.40
CA LEU A 51 7.99 11.92 -7.59
C LEU A 51 7.34 13.14 -6.90
N GLY A 52 6.33 13.75 -7.52
CA GLY A 52 5.59 14.88 -6.96
C GLY A 52 4.66 14.49 -5.81
N LYS A 53 3.84 13.44 -5.99
CA LYS A 53 2.82 13.03 -5.01
C LYS A 53 3.34 12.07 -3.94
N PHE A 54 4.40 11.33 -4.22
CA PHE A 54 4.89 10.29 -3.32
C PHE A 54 5.51 10.83 -2.01
N LYS A 55 6.00 12.08 -2.05
CA LYS A 55 6.52 12.78 -0.88
C LYS A 55 5.43 13.09 0.16
N THR A 56 4.18 13.24 -0.27
CA THR A 56 3.07 13.64 0.61
C THR A 56 2.37 12.46 1.26
N VAL A 57 2.59 11.24 0.78
CA VAL A 57 2.03 10.01 1.35
C VAL A 57 2.64 9.76 2.73
N LYS A 58 1.86 9.65 3.80
CA LYS A 58 2.36 9.36 5.17
C LYS A 58 1.76 8.09 5.76
N THR A 59 0.65 7.62 5.20
CA THR A 59 -0.09 6.47 5.68
C THR A 59 -0.29 5.41 4.60
N LYS A 60 -0.61 4.18 5.01
CA LYS A 60 -0.93 3.09 4.08
C LYS A 60 -2.19 3.39 3.24
N ASN A 61 -3.16 4.11 3.80
CA ASN A 61 -4.38 4.50 3.08
C ASN A 61 -4.10 5.55 2.01
N GLU A 62 -3.27 6.56 2.32
CA GLU A 62 -2.82 7.54 1.31
C GLU A 62 -1.98 6.88 0.21
N LEU A 63 -1.19 5.86 0.56
CA LEU A 63 -0.43 5.07 -0.41
C LEU A 63 -1.36 4.27 -1.33
N LEU A 64 -2.42 3.65 -0.78
CA LEU A 64 -3.43 2.96 -1.57
C LEU A 64 -4.17 3.93 -2.50
N GLN A 65 -4.56 5.10 -2.00
CA GLN A 65 -5.20 6.14 -2.81
C GLN A 65 -4.27 6.65 -3.92
N PHE A 66 -2.99 6.85 -3.60
CA PHE A 66 -1.99 7.21 -4.60
C PHE A 66 -1.88 6.17 -5.71
N LEU A 67 -1.82 4.88 -5.35
CA LEU A 67 -1.76 3.79 -6.34
C LEU A 67 -3.04 3.71 -7.18
N TYR A 68 -4.21 4.00 -6.59
CA TYR A 68 -5.48 4.09 -7.30
C TYR A 68 -5.48 5.22 -8.33
N ASP A 69 -5.08 6.43 -7.92
CA ASP A 69 -5.00 7.59 -8.81
C ASP A 69 -4.02 7.31 -9.97
N LEU A 70 -2.90 6.65 -9.65
CA LEU A 70 -1.87 6.27 -10.61
C LEU A 70 -2.38 5.22 -11.61
N SER A 71 -3.09 4.18 -11.15
CA SER A 71 -3.65 3.14 -12.02
C SER A 71 -4.79 3.64 -12.90
N THR A 72 -5.54 4.63 -12.43
CA THR A 72 -6.64 5.26 -13.18
C THR A 72 -6.10 6.09 -14.35
N LYS A 73 -4.93 6.72 -14.17
CA LYS A 73 -4.27 7.50 -15.23
C LYS A 73 -3.47 6.62 -16.18
N TRP A 74 -2.77 5.62 -15.67
CA TRP A 74 -1.97 4.70 -16.46
C TRP A 74 -2.25 3.25 -16.05
N SER A 75 -2.88 2.51 -16.96
CA SER A 75 -3.38 1.15 -16.70
C SER A 75 -2.27 0.16 -16.31
N VAL A 76 -1.03 0.41 -16.71
CA VAL A 76 0.17 -0.35 -16.32
C VAL A 76 0.32 -0.51 -14.80
N TYR A 77 -0.20 0.43 -14.00
CA TYR A 77 -0.08 0.38 -12.54
C TYR A 77 -1.22 -0.37 -11.84
N SER A 78 -2.23 -0.84 -12.58
CA SER A 78 -3.37 -1.58 -12.03
C SER A 78 -2.97 -2.78 -11.17
N PRO A 79 -1.99 -3.63 -11.58
CA PRO A 79 -1.56 -4.77 -10.78
C PRO A 79 -1.02 -4.37 -9.39
N TYR A 80 -0.37 -3.21 -9.29
CA TYR A 80 0.24 -2.72 -8.05
C TYR A 80 -0.81 -2.21 -7.08
N TYR A 81 -1.82 -1.48 -7.58
CA TYR A 81 -2.98 -1.07 -6.78
C TYR A 81 -3.72 -2.29 -6.23
N VAL A 82 -4.01 -3.27 -7.10
CA VAL A 82 -4.73 -4.50 -6.72
C VAL A 82 -3.97 -5.27 -5.65
N LYS A 83 -2.66 -5.48 -5.83
CA LYS A 83 -1.82 -6.19 -4.85
C LYS A 83 -1.80 -5.49 -3.48
N MET A 84 -1.69 -4.17 -3.45
CA MET A 84 -1.71 -3.40 -2.20
C MET A 84 -3.08 -3.45 -1.52
N LYS A 85 -4.16 -3.36 -2.30
CA LYS A 85 -5.54 -3.48 -1.80
C LYS A 85 -5.75 -4.82 -1.11
N TYR A 86 -5.36 -5.93 -1.73
CA TYR A 86 -5.48 -7.26 -1.14
C TYR A 86 -4.64 -7.41 0.13
N SER A 87 -3.41 -6.89 0.16
CA SER A 87 -2.56 -6.94 1.36
C SER A 87 -3.16 -6.17 2.55
N LEU A 88 -3.86 -5.08 2.29
CA LEU A 88 -4.58 -4.33 3.33
C LEU A 88 -5.80 -5.11 3.83
N THR A 89 -6.62 -5.66 2.92
CA THR A 89 -7.80 -6.46 3.28
C THR A 89 -7.41 -7.73 4.07
N GLU A 90 -6.34 -8.42 3.68
CA GLU A 90 -5.85 -9.60 4.41
C GLU A 90 -5.41 -9.24 5.83
N SER A 91 -4.78 -8.08 6.02
CA SER A 91 -4.41 -7.59 7.34
C SER A 91 -5.64 -7.25 8.20
N GLU A 92 -6.69 -6.70 7.60
CA GLU A 92 -7.97 -6.42 8.28
C GLU A 92 -8.72 -7.71 8.64
N ASP A 93 -8.75 -8.69 7.74
CA ASP A 93 -9.40 -9.98 7.99
C ASP A 93 -8.67 -10.76 9.08
N THR A 94 -7.34 -10.73 9.09
CA THR A 94 -6.54 -11.34 10.16
C THR A 94 -6.82 -10.71 11.52
N LYS A 95 -6.97 -9.38 11.58
CA LYS A 95 -7.36 -8.67 12.81
C LYS A 95 -8.75 -9.06 13.28
N LYS A 96 -9.74 -9.11 12.38
CA LYS A 96 -11.10 -9.55 12.72
C LYS A 96 -11.14 -10.99 13.22
N ILE A 97 -10.34 -11.89 12.61
CA ILE A 97 -10.21 -13.28 13.06
C ILE A 97 -9.58 -13.34 14.45
N GLN A 98 -8.56 -12.53 14.75
CA GLN A 98 -7.98 -12.45 16.09
C GLN A 98 -8.96 -11.88 17.12
N GLU A 99 -9.71 -10.84 16.78
CA GLU A 99 -10.76 -10.29 17.66
C GLU A 99 -11.88 -11.31 17.91
N LEU A 100 -12.30 -12.05 16.88
CA LEU A 100 -13.27 -13.13 17.00
C LEU A 100 -12.72 -14.26 17.87
N LYS A 101 -11.46 -14.66 17.68
CA LYS A 101 -10.79 -15.66 18.54
C LYS A 101 -10.74 -15.18 19.99
N ASN A 102 -10.39 -13.93 20.25
CA ASN A 102 -10.34 -13.38 21.60
C ASN A 102 -11.74 -13.31 22.23
N LYS A 103 -12.77 -12.93 21.47
CA LYS A 103 -14.17 -12.96 21.93
C LYS A 103 -14.64 -14.38 22.23
N LEU A 104 -14.33 -15.35 21.37
CA LEU A 104 -14.64 -16.76 21.61
C LEU A 104 -13.93 -17.27 22.86
N TYR A 105 -12.65 -16.94 23.02
CA TYR A 105 -11.84 -17.40 24.14
C TYR A 105 -12.34 -16.85 25.48
N ASN A 106 -12.76 -15.57 25.50
CA ASN A 106 -13.40 -14.95 26.67
C ASN A 106 -14.82 -15.46 26.94
N PHE A 107 -15.52 -15.96 25.92
CA PHE A 107 -16.85 -16.54 26.08
C PHE A 107 -16.81 -17.99 26.58
N ILE A 108 -15.79 -18.76 26.20
CA ILE A 108 -15.67 -20.20 26.52
C ILE A 108 -14.86 -20.44 27.80
N ARG A 109 -14.14 -19.44 28.33
CA ARG A 109 -13.61 -19.45 29.70
C ARG A 109 -14.57 -18.73 30.65
N PRO A 110 -15.56 -19.42 31.25
CA PRO A 110 -16.17 -18.91 32.46
C PRO A 110 -15.12 -18.96 33.58
N ASN A 111 -15.08 -17.93 34.42
CA ASN A 111 -14.33 -17.92 35.68
C ASN A 111 -14.63 -19.17 36.52
#